data_AF-A0A2J6WMY9-F1
#
_entry.id   AF-A0A2J6WMY9-F1
#
_cell.length_a   1.000
_cell.length_b   1.000
_cell.length_c   1.000
_cell.angle_alpha   90.00
_cell.angle_beta   90.00
_cell.angle_gamma   90.00
#
_symmetry.space_group_name_H-M   'P 1'
#
loop_
_entity.id
_entity.type
_entity.pdbx_description
1 polymer ?
#
loop_
_entity_poly.entity_id
_entity_poly.type
_entity_poly.pdbx_seq_one_letter_code
_entity_poly.pdbx_strand_id
1 'polypeptide(L)' 'MLNIEVFYNGNIDRETTDIVENIKYKFGKNVNVKLYDTNETAIPEKYGILNPPVVVIDGKKVIKLSGKDSLEEIVTKAIF' A
#
# COMPACT_ATOMS: atom_id res chain seq x y z
N MET A 1 -3.28 -4.43 -15.19
CA MET A 1 -2.27 -4.50 -14.12
C MET A 1 -2.67 -3.47 -13.08
N LEU A 2 -3.06 -3.92 -11.90
CA LEU A 2 -3.61 -3.09 -10.83
C LEU A 2 -2.49 -2.27 -10.18
N ASN A 3 -2.62 -0.95 -10.04
CA ASN A 3 -1.61 -0.14 -9.38
C ASN A 3 -1.95 0.00 -7.89
N ILE A 4 -0.99 -0.31 -7.04
CA ILE A 4 -1.13 -0.24 -5.59
C ILE A 4 -0.01 0.64 -5.06
N GLU A 5 -0.36 1.74 -4.40
CA GLU A 5 0.58 2.62 -3.73
C GLU A 5 0.38 2.48 -2.23
N VAL A 6 1.41 2.07 -1.51
CA VAL A 6 1.36 1.88 -0.06
C VAL A 6 2.15 3.00 0.59
N PHE A 7 1.50 3.75 1.45
CA PHE A 7 2.09 4.83 2.23
C PHE A 7 2.21 4.38 3.67
N TYR A 8 3.42 4.42 4.21
CA TYR A 8 3.72 3.98 5.58
C TYR A 8 4.69 4.96 6.24
N ASN A 9 4.91 4.81 7.55
CA ASN A 9 5.89 5.60 8.29
C ASN A 9 7.02 4.66 8.73
N GLY A 10 8.17 4.67 8.06
CA GLY A 10 9.26 3.73 8.35
C GLY A 10 9.90 3.86 9.74
N ASN A 11 9.73 5.00 10.41
CA ASN A 11 10.15 5.19 11.80
C ASN A 11 9.28 4.42 12.81
N ILE A 12 8.01 4.15 12.47
CA ILE A 12 7.01 3.56 13.37
C ILE A 12 6.62 2.15 12.89
N ASP A 13 6.49 1.97 11.59
CA ASP A 13 5.95 0.78 10.94
C ASP A 13 7.02 0.11 10.08
N ARG A 14 7.52 -1.02 10.57
CA ARG A 14 8.45 -1.88 9.85
C ARG A 14 7.77 -3.08 9.19
N GLU A 15 6.52 -3.37 9.58
CA GLU A 15 5.79 -4.54 9.09
C GLU A 15 5.26 -4.33 7.68
N THR A 16 4.90 -3.08 7.33
CA THR A 16 4.36 -2.76 6.00
C THR A 16 5.32 -3.11 4.86
N THR A 17 6.64 -3.02 5.07
CA THR A 17 7.65 -3.42 4.08
C THR A 17 7.55 -4.91 3.76
N ASP A 18 7.57 -5.77 4.79
CA ASP A 18 7.48 -7.23 4.64
C ASP A 18 6.19 -7.64 3.90
N ILE A 19 5.07 -6.99 4.24
CA ILE A 19 3.78 -7.27 3.61
C ILE A 19 3.85 -6.93 2.11
N VAL A 20 4.40 -5.77 1.76
CA VAL A 20 4.52 -5.36 0.35
C VAL A 20 5.41 -6.30 -0.45
N GLU A 21 6.52 -6.77 0.12
CA GLU A 21 7.37 -7.77 -0.53
C GLU A 21 6.63 -9.08 -0.79
N ASN A 22 5.87 -9.57 0.19
CA ASN A 22 5.04 -10.76 0.04
C ASN A 22 3.98 -10.60 -1.08
N ILE A 23 3.34 -9.43 -1.19
CA ILE A 23 2.39 -9.15 -2.27
C ILE A 23 3.06 -9.12 -3.64
N LYS A 24 4.23 -8.47 -3.76
CA LYS A 24 5.00 -8.47 -5.01
C LYS A 24 5.37 -9.89 -5.42
N TYR A 25 5.76 -10.73 -4.46
CA TYR A 25 6.08 -12.13 -4.71
C TYR A 25 4.86 -12.94 -5.18
N LYS A 26 3.73 -12.85 -4.48
CA LYS A 26 2.51 -13.62 -4.80
C LYS A 26 1.79 -13.14 -6.06
N PHE A 27 1.70 -11.82 -6.25
CA PHE A 27 0.81 -11.21 -7.24
C PHE A 27 1.53 -10.32 -8.27
N GLY A 28 2.86 -10.26 -8.29
CA GLY A 28 3.63 -9.29 -9.10
C GLY A 28 3.37 -9.32 -10.62
N LYS A 29 2.74 -10.36 -11.16
CA LYS A 29 2.28 -10.40 -12.56
C LYS A 29 0.99 -9.61 -12.80
N ASN A 30 0.17 -9.46 -11.77
CA ASN A 30 -1.15 -8.83 -11.82
C ASN A 30 -1.16 -7.43 -11.21
N VAL A 31 -0.24 -7.16 -10.27
CA VAL A 31 -0.18 -5.91 -9.51
C VAL A 31 1.17 -5.22 -9.66
N ASN A 32 1.12 -3.89 -9.69
CA ASN A 32 2.27 -3.00 -9.61
C ASN A 32 2.24 -2.31 -8.24
N VAL A 33 3.08 -2.76 -7.30
CA VAL A 33 3.10 -2.22 -5.94
C VAL A 33 4.26 -1.25 -5.75
N LYS A 34 3.93 -0.02 -5.35
CA LYS A 34 4.89 1.01 -4.94
C LYS A 34 4.77 1.23 -3.44
N LEU A 35 5.91 1.42 -2.79
CA LEU A 35 6.01 1.68 -1.36
C LEU A 35 6.58 3.09 -1.17
N TYR A 36 5.95 3.88 -0.32
CA TYR A 36 6.30 5.27 -0.03
C TYR A 36 6.43 5.47 1.47
N ASP A 37 7.63 5.76 1.95
CA ASP A 37 7.83 6.21 3.33
C ASP A 37 7.47 7.68 3.44
N THR A 38 6.43 7.97 4.22
CA THR A 38 5.93 9.31 4.48
C THR A 38 6.85 10.17 5.34
N ASN A 39 7.87 9.59 5.97
CA ASN A 39 8.95 10.38 6.60
C ASN A 39 9.93 10.93 5.56
N GLU A 40 10.17 10.20 4.48
CA GLU A 40 11.17 10.56 3.46
C GLU A 40 10.53 11.24 2.25
N THR A 41 9.29 10.86 1.93
CA THR A 41 8.56 11.28 0.73
C THR A 41 7.25 11.94 1.11
N ALA A 42 7.03 13.15 0.63
CA ALA A 42 5.75 13.84 0.80
C ALA A 42 4.62 13.10 0.07
N ILE A 43 3.47 13.04 0.72
CA ILE A 43 2.26 12.44 0.14
C ILE A 43 1.75 13.37 -0.97
N PRO A 44 1.46 12.86 -2.18
CA PRO A 44 0.92 13.67 -3.26
C PRO A 44 -0.38 14.39 -2.86
N GLU A 45 -0.48 15.68 -3.17
CA GLU A 45 -1.65 16.51 -2.80
C GLU A 45 -3.00 15.94 -3.29
N LYS A 46 -2.98 15.22 -4.42
CA LYS A 46 -4.16 14.52 -4.97
C LYS A 46 -4.84 13.55 -3.99
N TYR A 47 -4.12 13.09 -2.98
CA TYR A 47 -4.64 12.16 -1.96
C TYR A 47 -5.10 12.87 -0.69
N GLY A 48 -4.90 14.18 -0.58
CA GLY A 48 -5.25 14.95 0.61
C GLY A 48 -4.46 14.50 1.84
N ILE A 49 -5.09 14.57 3.01
CA ILE A 49 -4.50 14.13 4.26
C ILE A 49 -4.68 12.62 4.38
N LEU A 50 -3.58 11.88 4.27
CA LEU A 50 -3.54 10.46 4.57
C LEU A 50 -3.00 10.26 5.99
N ASN A 51 -3.51 9.24 6.69
CA ASN A 51 -3.04 8.80 8.00
C ASN A 51 -2.41 7.40 7.88
N PRO A 52 -1.11 7.30 7.54
CA PRO A 52 -0.42 6.01 7.35
C PRO A 52 -0.52 5.08 8.57
N PRO A 53 -0.48 3.74 8.36
CA PRO A 53 -0.30 3.07 7.08
C PRO A 53 -1.60 3.02 6.25
N VAL A 54 -1.50 3.38 4.97
CA VAL A 54 -2.63 3.39 4.02
C VAL A 54 -2.22 2.88 2.65
N VAL A 55 -3.21 2.42 1.90
CA VAL A 55 -3.07 1.86 0.56
C VAL A 55 -3.97 2.63 -0.38
N VAL A 56 -3.44 3.01 -1.54
CA VAL A 56 -4.18 3.64 -2.62
C VAL A 56 -4.19 2.70 -3.81
N ILE A 57 -5.39 2.33 -4.26
CA ILE A 57 -5.60 1.46 -5.41
C ILE A 57 -5.99 2.31 -6.62
N ASP A 58 -5.23 2.18 -7.71
CA ASP A 58 -5.36 2.91 -8.98
C ASP A 58 -5.51 4.43 -8.82
N GLY A 59 -4.92 5.00 -7.77
CA GLY A 59 -5.01 6.43 -7.45
C GLY A 59 -6.41 6.92 -7.09
N LYS A 60 -7.37 6.02 -6.83
CA LYS A 60 -8.78 6.36 -6.59
C LYS A 60 -9.27 5.92 -5.22
N LYS A 61 -8.97 4.69 -4.83
CA LYS A 61 -9.51 4.09 -3.60
C LYS A 61 -8.45 4.07 -2.51
N VAL A 62 -8.66 4.86 -1.47
CA VAL A 62 -7.82 4.90 -0.28
C VAL A 62 -8.38 3.93 0.76
N ILE A 63 -7.54 3.04 1.29
CA ILE A 63 -7.91 2.06 2.31
C ILE A 63 -6.86 2.10 3.42
N LYS A 64 -7.30 2.19 4.68
CA LYS A 64 -6.41 2.13 5.83
C LYS A 64 -5.94 0.69 6.06
N LEU A 65 -4.66 0.50 6.33
CA LEU A 65 -4.13 -0.80 6.74
C LEU A 65 -4.35 -0.99 8.23
N SER A 66 -5.04 -2.08 8.58
CA SER A 66 -5.33 -2.45 9.98
C SER A 66 -4.47 -3.63 10.47
N GLY A 67 -3.37 -3.95 9.78
CA GLY A 67 -2.46 -5.05 10.11
C GLY A 67 -2.07 -5.92 8.90
N LYS A 68 -1.29 -6.97 9.17
CA LYS A 68 -0.66 -7.87 8.18
C LYS A 68 -1.64 -8.48 7.17
N ASP A 69 -2.78 -8.98 7.65
CA ASP A 69 -3.76 -9.68 6.82
C ASP A 69 -4.62 -8.74 5.95
N SER A 70 -4.66 -7.44 6.29
CA SER A 70 -5.51 -6.48 5.59
C SER A 70 -5.04 -6.21 4.15
N LEU A 71 -3.72 -6.12 3.89
CA LEU A 71 -3.24 -5.79 2.55
C LEU A 71 -3.50 -6.93 1.56
N GLU A 72 -3.22 -8.17 1.96
CA GLU A 72 -3.40 -9.33 1.11
C GLU A 72 -4.86 -9.54 0.73
N GLU A 73 -5.77 -9.38 1.69
CA GLU A 73 -7.21 -9.43 1.44
C GLU A 73 -7.66 -8.31 0.48
N ILE A 74 -7.18 -7.08 0.69
CA ILE A 74 -7.48 -5.94 -0.18
C ILE A 74 -7.01 -6.20 -1.61
N VAL A 75 -5.77 -6.68 -1.77
CA VAL A 75 -5.17 -6.98 -3.08
C VAL A 75 -5.96 -8.09 -3.78
N THR A 76 -6.26 -9.17 -3.06
CA THR A 76 -7.00 -10.31 -3.61
C THR A 76 -8.38 -9.89 -4.09
N LYS A 77 -9.14 -9.13 -3.28
CA LYS A 77 -10.46 -8.59 -3.66
C LYS A 77 -10.43 -7.55 -4.79
N ALA A 78 -9.25 -6.99 -5.09
CA ALA A 78 -9.10 -6.02 -6.16
C ALA A 78 -8.67 -6.67 -7.49
N ILE A 79 -8.10 -7.89 -7.44
CA ILE A 79 -7.71 -8.68 -8.61
C ILE A 79 -8.87 -9.55 -9.12
N PHE A 80 -9.64 -10.15 -8.20
CA PHE A 80 -10.74 -11.08 -8.48
C PHE A 80 -12.10 -10.41 -8.27
#